data_AF-A0A379LQ87-F1
#
_entry.id   AF-A0A379LQ87-F1
#
_cell.length_a   1.000
_cell.length_b   1.000
_cell.length_c   1.000
_cell.angle_alpha   90.00
_cell.angle_beta   90.00
_cell.angle_gamma   90.00
#
_symmetry.space_group_name_H-M   'P 1'
#
loop_
_entity.id
_entity.type
_entity.pdbx_description
1 polymer ?
#
loop_
_entity_poly.entity_id
_entity_poly.type
_entity_poly.pdbx_seq_one_letter_code
_entity_poly.pdbx_strand_id
1 'polypeptide(L)'
;MKITVRVLLRKNGERYEQLALENDIYTDDQLIDFMLRYPILINRPIVVTPIGTKLCRPSEVVLEILPHPQQREFIKEDGELIIDKQGVRVK
;
A
#
# COMPACT_ATOMS: atom_id res chain seq x y z
N MET A 1 -8.13 -6.07 5.36
CA MET A 1 -7.22 -6.14 4.21
C MET A 1 -7.42 -7.50 3.51
N LYS A 2 -7.68 -7.54 2.21
CA LYS A 2 -7.92 -8.78 1.42
C LYS A 2 -6.93 -8.86 0.26
N ILE A 3 -5.64 -9.02 0.57
CA ILE A 3 -4.55 -9.18 -0.41
C ILE A 3 -3.74 -10.43 -0.06
N THR A 4 -3.04 -11.00 -1.03
CA THR A 4 -2.10 -12.11 -0.76
C THR A 4 -0.81 -11.57 -0.14
N VAL A 5 -0.04 -12.44 0.52
CA VAL A 5 1.27 -12.09 1.07
C VAL A 5 2.21 -11.60 -0.03
N ARG A 6 2.22 -12.26 -1.19
CA ARG A 6 3.05 -11.87 -2.32
C ARG A 6 2.74 -10.45 -2.85
N VAL A 7 1.48 -10.00 -2.79
CA VAL A 7 1.11 -8.62 -3.16
C VAL A 7 1.68 -7.59 -2.18
N LEU A 8 1.91 -7.97 -0.93
CA LEU A 8 2.52 -7.09 0.07
C LEU A 8 4.03 -6.91 -0.13
N LEU A 9 4.68 -7.72 -0.96
CA LEU A 9 6.10 -7.58 -1.24
C LEU A 9 6.41 -6.34 -2.07
N ARG A 10 7.46 -5.63 -1.68
CA ARG A 10 8.05 -4.54 -2.43
C ARG A 10 9.02 -5.10 -3.48
N LYS A 11 8.58 -5.13 -4.73
CA LYS A 11 9.31 -5.74 -5.86
C LYS A 11 10.60 -5.02 -6.26
N ASN A 12 10.62 -3.69 -6.28
CA ASN A 12 11.73 -2.91 -6.85
C ASN A 12 12.77 -2.57 -5.77
N GLY A 13 13.44 -3.57 -5.23
CA GLY A 13 14.46 -3.36 -4.20
C GLY A 13 15.53 -4.45 -4.22
N GLU A 14 16.76 -4.05 -3.91
CA GLU A 14 17.95 -4.92 -3.89
C GLU A 14 17.70 -6.25 -3.15
N ARG A 15 17.02 -6.21 -1.99
CA ARG A 15 16.71 -7.41 -1.21
C ARG A 15 15.73 -8.36 -1.86
N TYR A 16 14.79 -7.85 -2.65
CA TYR A 16 13.83 -8.68 -3.38
C TYR A 16 14.55 -9.49 -4.47
N GLU A 17 15.45 -8.83 -5.20
CA GLU A 17 16.26 -9.43 -6.27
C GLU A 17 17.30 -10.41 -5.71
N GLN A 18 18.03 -10.06 -4.64
CA GLN A 18 19.02 -10.94 -4.01
C GLN A 18 18.43 -12.25 -3.47
N LEU A 19 17.16 -12.22 -3.06
CA LEU A 19 16.43 -13.39 -2.56
C LEU A 19 15.60 -14.08 -3.65
N ALA A 20 15.65 -13.59 -4.89
CA ALA A 20 14.91 -14.10 -6.05
C ALA A 20 13.40 -14.29 -5.75
N LEU A 21 12.78 -13.32 -5.05
CA LEU A 21 11.40 -13.41 -4.55
C LEU A 21 10.33 -13.36 -5.66
N GLU A 22 10.74 -13.09 -6.90
CA GLU A 22 9.91 -13.28 -8.09
C GLU A 22 9.56 -14.75 -8.35
N ASN A 23 10.38 -15.68 -7.88
CA ASN A 23 10.12 -17.11 -8.05
C ASN A 23 8.89 -17.52 -7.21
N ASP A 24 7.98 -18.25 -7.85
CA ASP A 24 6.74 -18.73 -7.20
C ASP A 24 6.94 -20.02 -6.38
N ILE A 25 8.13 -20.17 -5.81
CA ILE A 25 8.54 -21.34 -5.01
C ILE A 25 8.35 -21.13 -3.50
N TYR A 26 8.23 -19.87 -3.08
CA TYR A 26 8.09 -19.51 -1.67
C TYR A 26 6.65 -19.59 -1.21
N THR A 27 6.43 -20.23 -0.08
CA THR A 27 5.15 -20.26 0.64
C THR A 27 4.87 -18.90 1.30
N ASP A 28 3.60 -18.64 1.62
CA ASP A 28 3.20 -17.41 2.32
C ASP A 28 3.94 -17.21 3.65
N ASP A 29 4.15 -18.28 4.44
CA ASP A 29 4.89 -18.21 5.71
C ASP A 29 6.36 -17.82 5.50
N GLN A 30 7.02 -18.37 4.48
CA GLN A 30 8.40 -17.99 4.14
C GLN A 30 8.50 -16.53 3.70
N LEU A 31 7.52 -16.04 2.93
CA LEU A 31 7.48 -14.64 2.54
C LEU A 31 7.26 -13.71 3.74
N ILE A 32 6.44 -14.12 4.71
CA ILE A 32 6.26 -13.39 5.98
C ILE A 32 7.57 -13.36 6.76
N ASP A 33 8.26 -14.49 6.89
CA ASP A 33 9.56 -14.55 7.58
C ASP A 33 10.61 -13.65 6.92
N PHE A 34 10.65 -13.59 5.58
CA PHE A 34 11.50 -12.65 4.86
C PHE A 34 11.15 -11.20 5.17
N MET A 35 9.86 -10.84 5.20
CA MET A 35 9.41 -9.49 5.54
C MET A 35 9.75 -9.09 6.97
N LEU A 36 9.63 -10.02 7.93
CA LEU A 36 10.01 -9.79 9.33
C LEU A 36 11.53 -9.61 9.48
N ARG A 37 12.32 -10.41 8.76
CA ARG A 37 13.79 -10.32 8.77
C ARG A 37 14.29 -9.08 8.02
N TYR A 38 13.62 -8.72 6.93
CA TYR A 38 13.99 -7.61 6.06
C TYR A 38 12.78 -6.69 5.83
N PRO A 39 12.47 -5.78 6.76
CA PRO A 39 11.28 -4.92 6.69
C PRO A 39 11.18 -4.06 5.43
N ILE A 40 12.30 -3.83 4.72
CA ILE A 40 12.32 -3.14 3.42
C ILE A 40 11.48 -3.85 2.35
N LEU A 41 11.25 -5.17 2.51
CA LEU A 41 10.39 -5.98 1.64
C LEU A 41 8.91 -5.69 1.83
N ILE A 42 8.48 -4.99 2.89
CA ILE A 42 7.09 -4.64 3.12
C ILE A 42 6.72 -3.42 2.27
N ASN A 43 5.77 -3.59 1.35
CA ASN A 43 5.27 -2.50 0.52
C ASN A 43 4.51 -1.44 1.35
N ARG A 44 4.58 -0.18 0.93
CA ARG A 44 4.18 0.96 1.78
C ARG A 44 3.34 2.03 1.05
N PRO A 45 2.47 2.75 1.78
CA PRO A 45 2.14 2.60 3.21
C PRO A 45 1.02 1.58 3.47
N ILE A 46 1.09 0.90 4.62
CA ILE A 46 -0.04 0.18 5.21
C ILE A 46 -0.69 1.14 6.23
N VAL A 47 -2.00 1.36 6.12
CA VAL A 47 -2.75 2.24 7.01
C VAL A 47 -3.82 1.44 7.73
N VAL A 48 -3.94 1.67 9.04
CA VAL A 48 -4.94 1.06 9.93
C VAL A 48 -5.83 2.18 10.49
N THR A 49 -7.13 2.00 10.42
CA THR A 49 -8.15 2.85 11.04
C THR A 49 -9.23 1.99 11.69
N PRO A 50 -10.17 2.56 12.47
CA PRO A 50 -11.32 1.81 12.98
C PRO A 50 -12.23 1.22 11.88
N ILE A 51 -12.20 1.77 10.65
CA ILE A 51 -12.98 1.27 9.51
C ILE A 51 -12.31 0.06 8.86
N GLY A 52 -10.96 0.02 8.88
CA GLY A 52 -10.23 -1.15 8.41
C GLY A 52 -8.75 -0.87 8.12
N THR A 53 -8.13 -1.85 7.44
CA THR A 53 -6.70 -1.84 7.10
C THR A 53 -6.49 -2.05 5.61
N LYS A 54 -5.67 -1.20 4.98
CA LYS A 54 -5.32 -1.28 3.55
C LYS A 54 -3.83 -0.98 3.30
N LEU A 55 -3.29 -1.59 2.24
CA LEU A 55 -2.10 -1.14 1.54
C LEU A 55 -2.53 -0.02 0.59
N CYS A 56 -2.17 1.23 0.90
CA CYS A 56 -2.65 2.40 0.17
C CYS A 56 -1.75 2.68 -1.04
N ARG A 57 -1.85 1.80 -2.05
CA ARG A 57 -1.20 1.95 -3.35
C ARG A 57 -2.25 1.76 -4.46
N PRO A 58 -2.69 2.84 -5.14
CA PRO A 58 -2.22 4.23 -5.01
C PRO A 58 -2.66 4.90 -3.70
N SER A 59 -2.09 6.06 -3.36
CA SER A 59 -2.21 6.66 -2.01
C SER A 59 -3.66 7.03 -1.63
N GLU A 60 -4.46 7.42 -2.61
CA GLU A 60 -5.89 7.78 -2.49
C GLU A 60 -6.79 6.61 -2.02
N VAL A 61 -6.31 5.37 -2.07
CA VAL A 61 -6.98 4.21 -1.45
C VAL A 61 -7.24 4.43 0.04
N VAL A 62 -6.43 5.27 0.70
CA VAL A 62 -6.63 5.62 2.12
C VAL A 62 -8.00 6.27 2.38
N LEU A 63 -8.54 7.00 1.41
CA LEU A 63 -9.82 7.71 1.54
C LEU A 63 -11.00 6.76 1.79
N GLU A 64 -10.87 5.50 1.40
CA GLU A 64 -11.90 4.47 1.62
C GLU A 64 -11.97 3.99 3.08
N ILE A 65 -10.95 4.30 3.90
CA ILE A 65 -10.86 3.84 5.29
C ILE A 65 -10.71 4.99 6.29
N LEU A 66 -10.67 6.25 5.86
CA LEU A 66 -10.64 7.38 6.80
C LEU A 66 -12.03 7.59 7.43
N PRO A 67 -12.12 7.80 8.76
CA PRO A 67 -13.40 7.97 9.46
C PRO A 67 -14.09 9.30 9.18
N HIS A 68 -13.35 10.28 8.66
CA HIS A 68 -13.88 11.58 8.32
C HIS A 68 -13.61 11.86 6.84
N PRO A 69 -14.57 12.49 6.14
CA PRO A 69 -14.38 12.88 4.76
C PRO A 69 -13.27 13.91 4.64
N GLN A 70 -12.67 13.98 3.46
CA GLN A 70 -11.68 15.00 3.17
C GLN A 70 -12.32 16.40 3.27
N GLN A 71 -11.65 17.31 3.98
CA GLN A 71 -12.24 18.61 4.33
C GLN A 71 -11.99 19.71 3.29
N ARG A 72 -11.03 19.49 2.39
CA ARG A 72 -10.56 20.47 1.40
C ARG A 72 -10.08 19.74 0.14
N GLU A 73 -9.84 20.50 -0.92
CA GLU A 73 -9.20 20.01 -2.14
C GLU A 73 -7.91 19.22 -1.79
N PHE A 74 -7.72 18.09 -2.47
CA PHE A 74 -6.54 17.23 -2.27
C PHE A 74 -5.81 17.04 -3.61
N ILE A 75 -4.62 17.63 -3.67
CA ILE A 75 -3.69 17.54 -4.80
C ILE A 75 -2.44 16.83 -4.31
N LYS A 76 -1.99 15.82 -5.05
CA LYS A 76 -0.74 15.10 -4.76
C LYS A 76 0.48 15.96 -5.06
N GLU A 77 1.64 15.52 -4.60
CA GLU A 77 2.92 16.21 -4.81
C GLU A 77 3.29 16.36 -6.30
N ASP A 78 2.82 15.44 -7.16
CA ASP A 78 3.01 15.49 -8.61
C ASP A 78 1.98 16.37 -9.35
N GLY A 79 1.09 17.04 -8.61
CA GLY A 79 0.04 17.89 -9.16
C GLY A 79 -1.25 17.13 -9.53
N GLU A 80 -1.33 15.82 -9.32
CA GLU A 80 -2.55 15.07 -9.58
C GLU A 80 -3.68 15.47 -8.60
N LEU A 81 -4.79 15.98 -9.13
CA LEU A 81 -5.99 16.29 -8.36
C LEU A 81 -6.76 14.99 -8.06
N ILE A 82 -7.12 14.78 -6.79
CA ILE A 82 -7.85 13.58 -6.34
C ILE A 82 -9.24 13.95 -5.80
N ILE A 83 -9.33 15.03 -5.05
CA ILE A 83 -10.58 15.58 -4.51
C ILE A 83 -10.64 17.05 -4.91
N ASP A 84 -11.72 17.46 -5.58
CA ASP A 84 -11.92 18.85 -5.99
C ASP A 84 -12.38 19.76 -4.84
N LYS A 85 -12.63 21.04 -5.14
CA LYS A 85 -13.09 22.04 -4.16
C LYS A 85 -14.50 21.78 -3.64
N GLN A 86 -15.29 20.98 -4.37
CA GLN A 86 -16.64 20.56 -4.00
C GLN A 86 -16.61 19.28 -3.13
N GLY A 87 -15.43 18.71 -2.89
CA GLY A 87 -15.26 17.48 -2.12
C GLY A 87 -15.55 16.21 -2.93
N VAL A 88 -15.67 16.32 -4.26
CA VAL A 88 -15.96 15.21 -5.15
C VAL A 88 -14.66 14.55 -5.59
N ARG A 89 -14.67 13.21 -5.61
CA ARG A 89 -13.58 12.40 -6.11
C ARG A 89 -13.56 12.46 -7.63
N VAL A 90 -12.46 12.98 -8.17
CA VAL A 90 -12.28 13.14 -9.63
C VAL A 90 -11.62 11.91 -10.28
N LYS A 91 -11.10 10.99 -9.46
CA LYS A 91 -10.46 9.73 -9.87
C LYS A 91 -10.70 8.62 -8.87
#